data_AF-A0A165ZKJ0-F1
#
_entry.id   AF-A0A165ZKJ0-F1
#
_cell.length_a   1.000
_cell.length_b   1.000
_cell.length_c   1.000
_cell.angle_alpha   90.00
_cell.angle_beta   90.00
_cell.angle_gamma   90.00
#
_symmetry.space_group_name_H-M   'P 1'
#
loop_
_entity.id
_entity.type
_entity.pdbx_description
1 polymer ?
#
loop_
_entity_poly.entity_id
_entity_poly.type
_entity_poly.pdbx_seq_one_letter_code
_entity_poly.pdbx_strand_id
1 'polypeptide(L)' 'MTHLSIDDYRKMVGNIINYKNLNGQMPENTVVNNIKISKKEYSNMIERVNKFYLQMGRNPCSVQIGASEENLKTISI' A
#
# COMPACT_ATOMS: atom_id res chain seq x y z
N MET A 1 -11.19 -8.43 -5.12
CA MET A 1 -10.21 -7.37 -4.78
C MET A 1 -10.02 -7.34 -3.27
N THR A 2 -8.77 -7.31 -2.80
CA THR A 2 -8.44 -7.39 -1.37
C THR A 2 -8.21 -5.99 -0.81
N HIS A 3 -8.66 -5.72 0.42
CA HIS A 3 -8.57 -4.41 1.07
C HIS A 3 -7.94 -4.53 2.45
N LEU A 4 -7.19 -3.51 2.87
CA LEU A 4 -6.77 -3.30 4.24
C LEU A 4 -7.68 -2.29 4.91
N SER A 5 -8.01 -2.54 6.18
CA SER A 5 -8.52 -1.51 7.07
C SER A 5 -7.47 -0.39 7.23
N ILE A 6 -7.89 0.82 7.56
CA ILE A 6 -6.95 1.92 7.81
C ILE A 6 -5.96 1.59 8.94
N ASP A 7 -6.39 0.81 9.94
CA ASP A 7 -5.54 0.39 11.05
C ASP A 7 -4.50 -0.65 10.63
N ASP A 8 -4.88 -1.63 9.80
CA ASP A 8 -3.93 -2.61 9.26
C ASP A 8 -2.92 -1.95 8.31
N TYR A 9 -3.38 -1.00 7.50
CA TYR A 9 -2.50 -0.17 6.67
C TYR A 9 -1.49 0.60 7.53
N ARG A 10 -1.94 1.26 8.62
CA ARG A 10 -1.05 2.01 9.51
C ARG A 10 -0.02 1.10 10.18
N LYS A 11 -0.45 -0.07 10.67
CA LYS A 11 0.46 -1.07 11.25
C LYS A 11 1.49 -1.54 10.22
N MET A 12 1.05 -1.82 9.00
CA MET A 12 1.94 -2.21 7.89
C MET A 12 3.00 -1.15 7.62
N VAL A 13 2.59 0.11 7.48
CA VAL A 13 3.51 1.23 7.23
C VAL A 13 4.48 1.41 8.40
N GLY A 14 3.99 1.34 9.64
CA GLY A 14 4.84 1.38 10.83
C GLY A 14 5.91 0.28 10.84
N ASN A 15 5.53 -0.96 10.51
CA ASN A 15 6.46 -2.09 10.42
C ASN A 15 7.50 -1.89 9.31
N ILE A 16 7.11 -1.36 8.15
CA ILE A 16 8.01 -1.03 7.04
C ILE A 16 9.04 0.02 7.48
N ILE A 17 8.60 1.07 8.19
CA ILE A 17 9.49 2.14 8.69
C ILE A 17 10.46 1.58 9.72
N ASN A 18 9.97 0.78 10.68
CA ASN A 18 10.82 0.14 11.69
C ASN A 18 11.87 -0.76 11.03
N TYR A 19 11.47 -1.57 10.05
CA TYR A 19 12.40 -2.40 9.29
C TYR A 19 13.47 -1.55 8.59
N LYS A 20 13.08 -0.46 7.93
CA LYS A 20 14.00 0.47 7.27
C LYS A 20 15.00 1.07 8.25
N ASN A 21 14.55 1.49 9.43
CA ASN A 21 15.42 2.07 10.45
C ASN A 21 16.47 1.08 10.96
N LEU A 22 16.12 -0.21 11.04
CA LEU A 22 17.03 -1.26 11.50
C LEU A 22 18.00 -1.74 10.42
N ASN A 23 17.59 -1.78 9.15
CA ASN A 23 18.34 -2.42 8.06
C ASN A 23 18.90 -1.42 7.03
N GLY A 24 18.59 -0.12 7.14
CA GLY A 24 18.96 0.92 6.18
C GLY A 24 18.15 0.94 4.88
N GLN A 25 17.34 -0.08 4.62
CA GLN A 25 16.55 -0.24 3.40
C GLN A 25 15.13 -0.74 3.67
N MET A 26 14.18 -0.38 2.80
CA MET A 26 12.81 -0.88 2.89
C MET A 26 12.72 -2.37 2.53
N PRO A 27 11.83 -3.15 3.16
CA PRO A 27 11.70 -4.58 2.89
C PRO A 27 11.11 -4.84 1.50
N GLU A 28 11.61 -5.85 0.78
CA GLU A 28 11.09 -6.17 -0.57
C GLU A 28 9.64 -6.68 -0.56
N ASN A 29 9.20 -7.24 0.57
CA ASN A 29 7.83 -7.67 0.78
C ASN A 29 7.41 -7.41 2.23
N THR A 30 6.12 -7.21 2.46
CA THR A 30 5.50 -7.22 3.78
C THR A 30 4.36 -8.23 3.80
N VAL A 31 4.00 -8.72 4.98
CA VAL A 31 2.86 -9.64 5.16
C VAL A 31 1.89 -9.03 6.16
N VAL A 32 0.63 -8.89 5.75
CA VAL A 32 -0.46 -8.36 6.56
C VAL A 32 -1.66 -9.28 6.39
N ASN A 33 -2.23 -9.78 7.48
CA ASN A 33 -3.39 -10.70 7.44
C ASN A 33 -3.18 -11.88 6.47
N ASN A 34 -2.00 -12.52 6.52
CA ASN A 34 -1.57 -13.61 5.63
C ASN A 34 -1.49 -13.24 4.13
N ILE A 35 -1.58 -11.95 3.78
CA ILE A 35 -1.42 -11.47 2.41
C ILE A 35 0.00 -10.92 2.27
N LYS A 36 0.76 -11.49 1.34
CA LYS A 36 2.06 -10.96 0.93
C LYS A 36 1.85 -9.78 -0.03
N ILE A 37 2.43 -8.64 0.31
CA ILE A 37 2.36 -7.40 -0.46
C ILE A 37 3.79 -7.01 -0.84
N SER A 38 4.04 -6.88 -2.14
CA SER A 38 5.35 -6.50 -2.65
C SER A 38 5.66 -5.02 -2.40
N LYS A 39 6.95 -4.66 -2.48
CA LYS A 39 7.41 -3.27 -2.39
C LYS A 39 6.74 -2.32 -3.35
N LYS A 40 6.55 -2.77 -4.59
CA LYS A 40 5.83 -1.99 -5.59
C LYS A 40 4.39 -1.72 -5.15
N GLU A 41 3.70 -2.74 -4.65
CA GLU A 41 2.31 -2.63 -4.23
C GLU A 41 2.14 -1.73 -2.99
N TYR A 42 2.91 -1.95 -1.92
CA TYR A 42 2.75 -1.12 -0.73
C TYR A 42 3.19 0.33 -0.99
N SER A 43 4.16 0.57 -1.89
CA SER A 43 4.57 1.93 -2.25
C SER A 43 3.46 2.66 -3.00
N ASN A 44 2.82 1.99 -3.96
CA ASN A 44 1.65 2.52 -4.65
C ASN A 44 0.49 2.78 -3.69
N MET A 45 0.26 1.89 -2.72
CA MET A 45 -0.75 2.09 -1.68
C MET A 45 -0.47 3.35 -0.86
N ILE A 46 0.78 3.55 -0.41
CA ILE A 46 1.19 4.74 0.34
C ILE A 46 0.98 6.01 -0.49
N GLU A 47 1.38 5.99 -1.76
CA GLU A 47 1.20 7.13 -2.66
C GLU A 47 -0.28 7.49 -2.85
N ARG A 48 -1.14 6.48 -3.06
CA ARG A 48 -2.60 6.67 -3.20
C ARG A 48 -3.21 7.28 -1.94
N VAL A 49 -2.83 6.79 -0.76
CA VAL A 49 -3.32 7.32 0.52
C VAL A 49 -2.85 8.76 0.72
N ASN A 50 -1.60 9.08 0.40
CA ASN A 50 -1.08 10.44 0.50
C ASN A 50 -1.81 11.39 -0.45
N LYS A 51 -2.02 11.00 -1.71
CA LYS A 51 -2.80 11.78 -2.68
C LYS A 51 -4.24 12.01 -2.18
N PHE A 52 -4.88 10.97 -1.67
CA PHE A 52 -6.23 11.06 -1.11
C PHE A 52 -6.28 12.04 0.07
N TYR A 53 -5.33 11.95 0.99
CA TYR A 53 -5.24 12.84 2.15
C TYR A 53 -5.08 14.30 1.73
N LEU A 54 -4.19 14.58 0.77
CA LEU A 54 -3.97 15.93 0.25
C LEU A 54 -5.20 16.50 -0.46
N GLN A 55 -5.97 15.67 -1.17
CA GLN A 55 -7.16 16.11 -1.91
C GLN A 55 -8.39 16.30 -1.01
N MET A 56 -8.60 15.39 -0.06
CA MET A 56 -9.83 15.33 0.74
C MET A 56 -9.68 15.94 2.14
N GLY A 57 -8.45 16.21 2.59
CA GLY A 57 -8.15 16.68 3.94
C GLY A 57 -8.42 15.64 5.04
N ARG A 58 -8.65 14.38 4.68
CA ARG A 58 -8.95 13.27 5.61
C ARG A 58 -8.39 11.94 5.12
N ASN A 59 -8.22 11.00 6.04
CA ASN A 59 -7.77 9.64 5.72
C ASN A 59 -8.90 8.83 5.05
N PRO A 60 -8.56 7.88 4.15
CA PRO A 60 -9.53 6.92 3.63
C PRO A 60 -9.96 5.92 4.71
N CYS A 61 -11.15 5.33 4.57
CA CYS A 61 -11.64 4.29 5.49
C CYS A 61 -10.94 2.94 5.28
N SER A 62 -10.55 2.63 4.04
CA SER A 62 -9.86 1.41 3.66
C SER A 62 -8.92 1.66 2.47
N VAL A 63 -7.95 0.78 2.29
CA VAL A 63 -6.95 0.87 1.22
C VAL A 63 -6.99 -0.42 0.41
N GLN A 64 -7.22 -0.31 -0.88
CA GLN A 64 -7.20 -1.44 -1.79
C GLN A 64 -5.75 -1.94 -2.01
N ILE A 65 -5.55 -3.25 -1.91
CA ILE A 65 -4.28 -3.90 -2.22
C ILE A 65 -4.18 -4.10 -3.75
N GLY A 66 -3.01 -3.80 -4.30
CA GLY A 66 -2.72 -3.94 -5.72
C GLY A 66 -2.74 -2.60 -6.48
N ALA A 67 -2.39 -2.66 -7.75
CA ALA A 67 -2.42 -1.49 -8.62
C ALA A 67 -3.87 -1.06 -8.88
N SER A 68 -4.15 0.24 -8.75
CA SER A 68 -5.34 0.83 -9.37
C SER A 68 -5.30 0.57 -10.88
N GLU A 69 -6.46 0.38 -11.51
CA GLU A 69 -6.68 -0.08 -12.89
C GLU A 69 -5.94 0.72 -13.98
N GLU A 70 -4.64 0.48 -14.12
CA GLU A 70 -3.93 0.59 -15.40
C GLU A 70 -3.41 -0.77 -15.88
N ASN A 71 -3.79 -1.87 -15.22
CA ASN A 71 -3.44 -3.23 -15.66
C ASN A 71 -4.50 -3.92 -16.54
N LEU A 72 -5.52 -3.19 -17.01
CA LEU A 72 -6.51 -3.72 -17.98
C LEU A 72 -6.48 -3.04 -19.38
N LYS A 73 -5.48 -2.22 -19.71
CA LYS A 73 -5.16 -1.94 -21.13
C LYS A 73 -4.30 -3.03 -21.76
N THR A 74 -4.45 -4.27 -21.30
CA THR A 74 -4.07 -5.42 -22.12
C THR A 74 -5.28 -5.70 -23.00
N ILE A 75 -5.12 -5.65 -24.33
CA ILE A 75 -6.09 -6.03 -25.38
C ILE A 75 -7.02 -4.88 -25.83
N SER A 76 -6.50 -3.98 -26.66
CA SER A 76 -7.28 -3.36 -27.74
C SER A 76 -6.44 -3.44 -29.01
N ILE A 77 -6.68 -4.55 -29.72
CA ILE A 77 -6.43 -4.89 -31.14
C ILE A 77 -5.09 -4.49 -31.76
#